data_AF-A0A4V1UBB7-F1
#
_entry.id   AF-A0A4V1UBB7-F1
#
_cell.length_a   1.000
_cell.length_b   1.000
_cell.length_c   1.000
_cell.angle_alpha   90.00
_cell.angle_beta   90.00
_cell.angle_gamma   90.00
#
_symmetry.space_group_name_H-M   'P 1'
#
loop_
_entity.id
_entity.type
_entity.pdbx_description
1 polymer ?
#
loop_
_entity_poly.entity_id
_entity_poly.type
_entity_poly.pdbx_seq_one_letter_code
_entity_poly.pdbx_strand_id
1 'polypeptide(L)'
;MQIQAEARFFRAWGYRFLSQMWGDVPLITEPVTVPNLGYSRDPREKVYAQCVEDFKFAAENLPKLTSEVGKLVSGAAYHFLSEMYIALADERGGTDKTLYQNAIDAAGKVINSGDYRLMTTRFGYRASIPGKDAFWDMFQMTKEDGTTNFSYQGGNKESLLIIHLDKFKTGGLPPSLSTRSDQERMFWPAFWGWSGRFGYTGVAYDWMGRGVAWVRPTNYFIYDLWAKSGPEDTRNAEWNINRVLKVPNPNGTYQDLPDPTRNWPTAPQTIQRLDGSTITVQLHPGDTIRKEWLVTREDTMARWYPRVMKMGSDWHYTTDPSNSFVQDYYVARLAETYLLRAEAYMKFGDLGNAAADINLVRARSKATPVAPGNVDIDYILDERGRELYGEELRTLTLCRLKLYNSRTKRFGYPLSASTIDASTLRNNLFPIPQSVIDANYLKLFPQN
;
A
#
# COMPACT_ATOMS: atom_id res chain seq x y z
N MET A 1 -18.37 -14.13 -23.26
CA MET A 1 -16.95 -14.32 -22.89
C MET A 1 -16.50 -13.34 -21.82
N GLN A 2 -16.75 -12.03 -21.94
CA GLN A 2 -16.30 -11.03 -20.95
C GLN A 2 -16.76 -11.27 -19.50
N ILE A 3 -18.04 -11.55 -19.24
CA ILE A 3 -18.52 -11.82 -17.85
C ILE A 3 -17.80 -13.03 -17.23
N GLN A 4 -17.55 -14.07 -18.03
CA GLN A 4 -16.79 -15.24 -17.61
C GLN A 4 -15.32 -14.89 -17.31
N ALA A 5 -14.73 -13.99 -18.10
CA ALA A 5 -13.38 -13.47 -17.89
C ALA A 5 -13.28 -12.70 -16.56
N GLU A 6 -14.27 -11.86 -16.25
CA GLU A 6 -14.37 -11.15 -14.96
C GLU A 6 -14.52 -12.14 -13.79
N ALA A 7 -15.38 -13.14 -13.91
CA ALA A 7 -15.58 -14.16 -12.88
C ALA A 7 -14.30 -14.98 -12.61
N ARG A 8 -13.60 -15.41 -13.66
CA ARG A 8 -12.32 -16.13 -13.55
C ARG A 8 -11.22 -15.25 -12.95
N PHE A 9 -11.15 -13.97 -13.34
CA PHE A 9 -10.23 -13.00 -12.73
C PHE A 9 -10.43 -12.96 -11.21
N PHE A 10 -11.67 -12.79 -10.73
CA PHE A 10 -11.93 -12.71 -9.29
C PHE A 10 -11.72 -14.05 -8.57
N ARG A 11 -11.99 -15.19 -9.22
CA ARG A 11 -11.67 -16.52 -8.68
C ARG A 11 -10.17 -16.66 -8.45
N ALA A 12 -9.35 -16.33 -9.44
CA ALA A 12 -7.90 -16.34 -9.32
C ALA A 12 -7.40 -15.33 -8.27
N TRP A 13 -7.96 -14.11 -8.27
CA TRP A 13 -7.63 -13.09 -7.29
C TRP A 13 -7.89 -13.58 -5.87
N GLY A 14 -9.02 -14.22 -5.59
CA GLY A 14 -9.33 -14.82 -4.29
C GLY A 14 -8.41 -15.98 -3.90
N TYR A 15 -8.22 -16.96 -4.79
CA TYR A 15 -7.34 -18.11 -4.54
C TYR A 15 -5.90 -17.69 -4.30
N ARG A 16 -5.44 -16.64 -4.98
CA ARG A 16 -4.13 -16.03 -4.75
C ARG A 16 -3.94 -15.59 -3.30
N PHE A 17 -4.91 -14.88 -2.68
CA PHE A 17 -4.81 -14.54 -1.25
C PHE A 17 -4.78 -15.79 -0.37
N LEU A 18 -5.71 -16.72 -0.62
CA LEU A 18 -5.83 -17.95 0.16
C LEU A 18 -4.53 -18.75 0.16
N SER A 19 -3.98 -19.03 -1.03
CA SER A 19 -2.81 -19.91 -1.12
C SER A 19 -1.49 -19.23 -0.76
N GLN A 20 -1.33 -17.93 -0.99
CA GLN A 20 -0.13 -17.24 -0.54
C GLN A 20 -0.07 -17.15 0.99
N MET A 21 -1.21 -16.94 1.67
CA MET A 21 -1.25 -16.75 3.13
C MET A 21 -1.54 -18.03 3.94
N TRP A 22 -2.35 -18.97 3.45
CA TRP A 22 -2.71 -20.21 4.16
C TRP A 22 -2.09 -21.47 3.54
N GLY A 23 -1.45 -21.35 2.38
CA GLY A 23 -0.81 -22.47 1.70
C GLY A 23 -1.77 -23.38 0.97
N ASP A 24 -1.79 -24.65 1.33
CA ASP A 24 -2.68 -25.62 0.70
C ASP A 24 -4.13 -25.27 1.07
N VAL A 25 -5.04 -25.25 0.11
CA VAL A 25 -6.46 -24.93 0.34
C VAL A 25 -7.33 -25.76 -0.59
N PRO A 26 -8.61 -26.01 -0.26
CA PRO A 26 -9.51 -26.72 -1.19
C PRO A 26 -9.64 -25.97 -2.51
N LEU A 27 -9.36 -26.63 -3.63
CA LEU A 27 -9.52 -26.04 -4.96
C LEU A 27 -10.90 -26.40 -5.52
N ILE A 28 -11.83 -25.46 -5.38
CA ILE A 28 -13.21 -25.58 -5.84
C ILE A 28 -13.41 -24.67 -7.06
N THR A 29 -13.53 -25.27 -8.24
CA THR A 29 -13.73 -24.55 -9.51
C THR A 29 -15.17 -24.58 -10.00
N GLU A 30 -16.01 -25.42 -9.41
CA GLU A 30 -17.43 -25.58 -9.74
C GLU A 30 -18.32 -25.21 -8.54
N PRO A 31 -19.56 -24.73 -8.78
CA PRO A 31 -20.49 -24.44 -7.70
C PRO A 31 -20.78 -25.67 -6.82
N VAL A 32 -20.77 -25.48 -5.50
CA VAL A 32 -21.19 -26.51 -4.55
C VAL A 32 -22.71 -26.57 -4.54
N THR A 33 -23.29 -27.65 -5.08
CA THR A 33 -24.75 -27.83 -5.20
C THR A 33 -25.37 -28.61 -4.05
N VAL A 34 -24.56 -29.33 -3.28
CA VAL A 34 -24.99 -30.12 -2.12
C VAL A 34 -24.04 -29.82 -0.95
N PRO A 35 -24.53 -29.62 0.28
CA PRO A 35 -23.68 -29.42 1.44
C PRO A 35 -22.61 -30.53 1.57
N ASN A 36 -21.36 -30.11 1.70
CA ASN A 36 -20.23 -31.01 1.88
C ASN A 36 -19.41 -30.51 3.08
N LEU A 37 -19.00 -31.43 3.95
CA LEU A 37 -18.21 -31.19 5.16
C LEU A 37 -16.91 -32.02 5.17
N GLY A 38 -16.50 -32.53 4.01
CA GLY A 38 -15.38 -33.44 3.82
C GLY A 38 -14.40 -32.95 2.74
N TYR A 39 -14.03 -31.69 2.77
CA TYR A 39 -13.04 -31.10 1.87
C TYR A 39 -11.62 -31.59 2.17
N SER A 40 -10.79 -31.61 1.14
CA SER A 40 -9.33 -31.73 1.26
C SER A 40 -8.66 -30.46 0.79
N ARG A 41 -7.45 -30.22 1.29
CA ARG A 41 -6.60 -29.14 0.85
C ARG A 41 -5.78 -29.61 -0.35
N ASP A 42 -5.86 -28.87 -1.45
CA ASP A 42 -5.00 -29.09 -2.60
C ASP A 42 -3.66 -28.39 -2.41
N PRO A 43 -2.56 -28.99 -2.89
CA PRO A 43 -1.24 -28.37 -2.84
C PRO A 43 -1.25 -26.97 -3.43
N ARG A 44 -0.57 -26.02 -2.78
CA ARG A 44 -0.44 -24.63 -3.23
C ARG A 44 -0.05 -24.50 -4.70
N GLU A 45 0.83 -25.38 -5.18
CA GLU A 45 1.24 -25.43 -6.58
C GLU A 45 0.04 -25.60 -7.54
N LYS A 46 -0.92 -26.49 -7.22
CA LYS A 46 -2.11 -26.69 -8.04
C LYS A 46 -3.01 -25.46 -8.05
N VAL A 47 -3.16 -24.81 -6.89
CA VAL A 47 -3.95 -23.58 -6.78
C VAL A 47 -3.31 -22.45 -7.59
N TYR A 48 -1.98 -22.31 -7.55
CA TYR A 48 -1.25 -21.36 -8.37
C TYR A 48 -1.40 -21.66 -9.87
N ALA A 49 -1.34 -22.92 -10.28
CA ALA A 49 -1.59 -23.32 -11.66
C ALA A 49 -3.02 -22.96 -12.12
N GLN A 50 -4.03 -23.14 -11.26
CA GLN A 50 -5.41 -22.71 -11.56
C GLN A 50 -5.50 -21.19 -11.70
N CYS A 51 -4.84 -20.42 -10.84
CA CYS A 51 -4.80 -18.96 -10.93
C CYS A 51 -4.17 -18.50 -12.24
N VAL A 52 -3.10 -19.17 -12.70
CA VAL A 52 -2.47 -18.90 -14.01
C VAL A 52 -3.46 -19.13 -15.15
N GLU A 53 -4.19 -20.26 -15.16
CA GLU A 53 -5.21 -20.53 -16.18
C GLU A 53 -6.28 -19.43 -16.22
N ASP A 54 -6.80 -19.06 -15.04
CA ASP A 54 -7.88 -18.10 -14.92
C ASP A 54 -7.46 -16.67 -15.29
N PHE A 55 -6.29 -16.21 -14.84
CA PHE A 55 -5.77 -14.90 -15.23
C PHE A 55 -5.40 -14.85 -16.70
N LYS A 56 -4.89 -15.95 -17.28
CA LYS A 56 -4.62 -16.02 -18.73
C LYS A 56 -5.91 -15.90 -19.53
N PHE A 57 -6.93 -16.68 -19.19
CA PHE A 57 -8.24 -16.57 -19.82
C PHE A 57 -8.81 -15.15 -19.69
N ALA A 58 -8.69 -14.55 -18.49
CA ALA A 58 -9.14 -13.19 -18.27
C ALA A 58 -8.39 -12.18 -19.16
N ALA A 59 -7.07 -12.29 -19.24
CA ALA A 59 -6.23 -11.38 -20.03
C ALA A 59 -6.53 -11.45 -21.54
N GLU A 60 -6.89 -12.63 -22.06
CA GLU A 60 -7.24 -12.85 -23.46
C GLU A 60 -8.67 -12.39 -23.82
N ASN A 61 -9.56 -12.25 -22.83
CA ASN A 61 -11.00 -12.03 -23.06
C ASN A 61 -11.57 -10.73 -22.44
N LEU A 62 -10.77 -10.00 -21.66
CA LEU A 62 -11.12 -8.66 -21.15
C LEU A 62 -10.77 -7.57 -22.15
N PRO A 63 -11.49 -6.44 -22.16
CA PRO A 63 -11.17 -5.31 -23.04
C PRO A 63 -9.80 -4.71 -22.69
N LYS A 64 -9.10 -4.16 -23.69
CA LYS A 64 -7.80 -3.48 -23.50
C LYS A 64 -7.92 -2.25 -22.60
N LEU A 65 -8.93 -1.43 -22.88
CA LEU A 65 -9.30 -0.23 -22.13
C LEU A 65 -10.82 -0.16 -22.01
N THR A 66 -11.29 0.70 -21.12
CA THR A 66 -12.71 0.93 -20.87
C THR A 66 -12.96 2.41 -20.57
N SER A 67 -14.14 2.92 -20.93
CA SER A 67 -14.62 4.23 -20.48
C SER A 67 -15.25 4.17 -19.08
N GLU A 68 -15.59 2.97 -18.60
CA GLU A 68 -16.22 2.77 -17.30
C GLU A 68 -15.18 2.68 -16.19
N VAL A 69 -15.25 3.63 -15.27
CA VAL A 69 -14.43 3.73 -14.07
C VAL A 69 -14.63 2.48 -13.19
N GLY A 70 -13.53 1.80 -12.84
CA GLY A 70 -13.55 0.57 -12.03
C GLY A 70 -13.76 -0.75 -12.77
N LYS A 71 -14.06 -0.72 -14.07
CA LYS A 71 -14.26 -1.95 -14.85
C LYS A 71 -12.94 -2.65 -15.14
N LEU A 72 -12.94 -3.99 -15.08
CA LEU A 72 -11.75 -4.81 -15.35
C LEU A 72 -11.28 -4.66 -16.80
N VAL A 73 -9.96 -4.60 -16.97
CA VAL A 73 -9.27 -4.53 -18.26
C VAL A 73 -8.19 -5.61 -18.33
N SER A 74 -7.80 -6.01 -19.54
CA SER A 74 -6.78 -7.04 -19.75
C SER A 74 -5.43 -6.67 -19.14
N GLY A 75 -5.08 -5.38 -19.06
CA GLY A 75 -3.87 -4.90 -18.38
C GLY A 75 -3.77 -5.35 -16.91
N ALA A 76 -4.89 -5.34 -16.17
CA ALA A 76 -4.93 -5.84 -14.79
C ALA A 76 -4.76 -7.37 -14.73
N ALA A 77 -5.36 -8.10 -15.66
CA ALA A 77 -5.21 -9.55 -15.74
C ALA A 77 -3.77 -9.97 -16.09
N TYR A 78 -3.12 -9.30 -17.05
CA TYR A 78 -1.71 -9.54 -17.38
C TYR A 78 -0.75 -9.21 -16.22
N HIS A 79 -1.05 -8.17 -15.44
CA HIS A 79 -0.29 -7.85 -14.23
C HIS A 79 -0.30 -9.01 -13.22
N PHE A 80 -1.48 -9.50 -12.84
CA PHE A 80 -1.59 -10.61 -11.89
C PHE A 80 -1.14 -11.95 -12.49
N LEU A 81 -1.30 -12.14 -13.80
CA LEU A 81 -0.73 -13.29 -14.50
C LEU A 81 0.80 -13.34 -14.37
N SER A 82 1.48 -12.19 -14.51
CA SER A 82 2.92 -12.10 -14.28
C SER A 82 3.29 -12.51 -12.85
N GLU A 83 2.58 -12.00 -11.84
CA GLU A 83 2.81 -12.38 -10.44
C GLU A 83 2.64 -13.90 -10.25
N MET A 84 1.57 -14.48 -10.80
CA MET A 84 1.27 -15.91 -10.61
C MET A 84 2.23 -16.83 -11.37
N TYR A 85 2.78 -16.40 -12.51
CA TYR A 85 3.86 -17.13 -13.16
C TYR A 85 5.13 -17.18 -12.30
N ILE A 86 5.52 -16.05 -11.69
CA ILE A 86 6.65 -16.00 -10.75
C ILE A 86 6.37 -16.90 -9.53
N ALA A 87 5.16 -16.78 -8.95
CA ALA A 87 4.76 -17.56 -7.79
C ALA A 87 4.79 -19.07 -8.06
N LEU A 88 4.30 -19.52 -9.21
CA LEU A 88 4.31 -20.93 -9.61
C LEU A 88 5.73 -21.44 -9.84
N ALA A 89 6.59 -20.64 -10.48
CA ALA A 89 7.99 -20.99 -10.68
C ALA A 89 8.72 -21.17 -9.34
N ASP A 90 8.55 -20.20 -8.43
CA ASP A 90 9.15 -20.23 -7.09
C ASP A 90 8.64 -21.43 -6.27
N GLU A 91 7.34 -21.76 -6.34
CA GLU A 91 6.78 -22.92 -5.64
C GLU A 91 7.32 -24.25 -6.20
N ARG A 92 7.62 -24.31 -7.50
CA ARG A 92 8.30 -25.44 -8.16
C ARG A 92 9.82 -25.47 -7.94
N GLY A 93 10.33 -24.73 -6.96
CA GLY A 93 11.74 -24.70 -6.60
C GLY A 93 12.58 -23.69 -7.37
N GLY A 94 11.97 -22.80 -8.15
CA GLY A 94 12.63 -21.65 -8.79
C GLY A 94 13.59 -21.99 -9.93
N THR A 95 13.45 -23.18 -10.53
CA THR A 95 14.31 -23.66 -11.61
C THR A 95 13.65 -23.56 -12.99
N ASP A 96 12.33 -23.41 -13.06
CA ASP A 96 11.57 -23.32 -14.31
C ASP A 96 11.69 -21.93 -14.94
N LYS A 97 12.71 -21.74 -15.78
CA LYS A 97 12.96 -20.50 -16.52
C LYS A 97 11.86 -20.16 -17.51
N THR A 98 11.09 -21.14 -18.00
CA THR A 98 9.97 -20.91 -18.92
C THR A 98 8.88 -20.11 -18.23
N LEU A 99 8.57 -20.43 -16.96
CA LEU A 99 7.59 -19.67 -16.19
C LEU A 99 8.05 -18.23 -15.92
N TYR A 100 9.33 -18.00 -15.63
CA TYR A 100 9.85 -16.63 -15.51
C TYR A 100 9.81 -15.87 -16.84
N GLN A 101 10.09 -16.52 -17.97
CA GLN A 101 9.90 -15.90 -19.29
C GLN A 101 8.42 -15.55 -19.55
N ASN A 102 7.49 -16.43 -19.21
CA ASN A 102 6.05 -16.15 -19.33
C ASN A 102 5.63 -14.96 -18.45
N ALA A 103 6.23 -14.79 -17.27
CA ALA A 103 6.01 -13.62 -16.42
C ALA A 103 6.52 -12.34 -17.10
N ILE A 104 7.74 -12.38 -17.65
CA ILE A 104 8.33 -11.26 -18.40
C ILE A 104 7.42 -10.85 -19.56
N ASP A 105 6.94 -11.83 -20.33
CA ASP A 105 6.09 -11.60 -21.48
C ASP A 105 4.73 -11.03 -21.06
N ALA A 106 4.10 -11.58 -20.00
CA ALA A 106 2.84 -11.09 -19.47
C ALA A 106 2.94 -9.64 -18.98
N ALA A 107 3.95 -9.30 -18.17
CA ALA A 107 4.19 -7.91 -17.77
C ALA A 107 4.51 -7.02 -18.98
N GLY A 108 5.23 -7.55 -19.98
CA GLY A 108 5.51 -6.90 -21.25
C GLY A 108 4.26 -6.53 -22.04
N LYS A 109 3.18 -7.32 -21.99
CA LYS A 109 1.88 -6.97 -22.60
C LYS A 109 1.27 -5.71 -22.03
N VAL A 110 1.54 -5.39 -20.76
CA VAL A 110 1.10 -4.14 -20.13
C VAL A 110 2.06 -3.00 -20.45
N ILE A 111 3.34 -3.20 -20.15
CA ILE A 111 4.39 -2.17 -20.24
C ILE A 111 4.58 -1.69 -21.68
N ASN A 112 4.57 -2.60 -22.65
CA ASN A 112 4.84 -2.29 -24.05
C ASN A 112 3.56 -1.99 -24.86
N SER A 113 2.39 -1.91 -24.19
CA SER A 113 1.09 -1.71 -24.86
C SER A 113 0.93 -0.34 -25.54
N GLY A 114 1.66 0.67 -25.05
CA GLY A 114 1.46 2.09 -25.38
C GLY A 114 0.30 2.75 -24.64
N ASP A 115 -0.54 1.99 -23.91
CA ASP A 115 -1.74 2.53 -23.27
C ASP A 115 -1.48 3.12 -21.88
N TYR A 116 -0.45 2.60 -21.21
CA TYR A 116 -0.07 2.96 -19.85
C TYR A 116 1.28 3.66 -19.85
N ARG A 117 1.48 4.60 -18.94
CA ARG A 117 2.77 5.25 -18.71
C ARG A 117 2.88 5.73 -17.28
N LEU A 118 4.11 5.76 -16.76
CA LEU A 118 4.41 6.39 -15.48
C LEU A 118 4.06 7.88 -15.54
N MET A 119 3.41 8.38 -14.49
CA MET A 119 3.06 9.80 -14.38
C MET A 119 4.30 10.60 -14.03
N THR A 120 4.77 11.42 -14.97
CA THR A 120 5.96 12.28 -14.83
C THR A 120 5.63 13.77 -14.78
N THR A 121 4.40 14.14 -15.14
CA THR A 121 3.91 15.53 -15.17
C THR A 121 2.74 15.72 -14.22
N ARG A 122 2.60 16.93 -13.68
CA ARG A 122 1.47 17.33 -12.83
C ARG A 122 0.14 17.05 -13.53
N PHE A 123 -0.85 16.51 -12.81
CA PHE A 123 -2.15 16.13 -13.37
C PHE A 123 -3.28 16.14 -12.33
N GLY A 124 -4.50 15.98 -12.81
CA GLY A 124 -5.68 15.93 -11.95
C GLY A 124 -6.08 17.31 -11.40
N TYR A 125 -7.08 17.32 -10.52
CA TYR A 125 -7.76 18.56 -10.13
C TYR A 125 -6.93 19.48 -9.22
N ARG A 126 -5.81 19.00 -8.66
CA ARG A 126 -4.87 19.77 -7.82
C ARG A 126 -3.50 19.98 -8.47
N ALA A 127 -3.40 19.80 -9.79
CA ALA A 127 -2.14 19.96 -10.54
C ALA A 127 -1.49 21.35 -10.35
N SER A 128 -2.30 22.40 -10.14
CA SER A 128 -1.87 23.80 -10.00
C SER A 128 -1.29 24.19 -8.64
N ILE A 129 -1.36 23.30 -7.63
CA ILE A 129 -0.80 23.59 -6.31
C ILE A 129 0.73 23.69 -6.41
N PRO A 130 1.33 24.83 -6.00
CA PRO A 130 2.78 25.03 -6.11
C PRO A 130 3.54 24.11 -5.13
N GLY A 131 4.75 23.71 -5.53
CA GLY A 131 5.64 22.91 -4.67
C GLY A 131 5.25 21.44 -4.50
N LYS A 132 4.43 20.90 -5.40
CA LYS A 132 4.02 19.47 -5.44
C LYS A 132 4.54 18.78 -6.71
N ASP A 133 4.52 17.45 -6.74
CA ASP A 133 5.01 16.63 -7.87
C ASP A 133 3.98 15.62 -8.41
N ALA A 134 4.24 15.03 -9.57
CA ALA A 134 3.30 14.10 -10.18
C ALA A 134 2.95 12.90 -9.27
N PHE A 135 3.89 12.46 -8.41
CA PHE A 135 3.66 11.38 -7.45
C PHE A 135 2.61 11.78 -6.41
N TRP A 136 2.69 12.99 -5.86
CA TRP A 136 1.69 13.52 -4.94
C TRP A 136 0.30 13.58 -5.58
N ASP A 137 0.19 14.00 -6.85
CA ASP A 137 -1.10 14.08 -7.56
C ASP A 137 -1.83 12.74 -7.64
N MET A 138 -1.12 11.62 -7.61
CA MET A 138 -1.73 10.28 -7.68
C MET A 138 -2.57 9.93 -6.46
N PHE A 139 -2.34 10.58 -5.32
CA PHE A 139 -2.92 10.22 -4.02
C PHE A 139 -3.80 11.32 -3.47
N GLN A 140 -4.51 12.04 -4.35
CA GLN A 140 -5.46 13.05 -3.92
C GLN A 140 -6.79 12.40 -3.53
N MET A 141 -7.41 12.94 -2.47
CA MET A 141 -8.77 12.55 -2.09
C MET A 141 -9.74 12.68 -3.26
N THR A 142 -10.79 11.88 -3.24
CA THR A 142 -11.93 12.09 -4.15
C THR A 142 -12.56 13.46 -3.85
N LYS A 143 -13.20 14.11 -4.82
CA LYS A 143 -14.00 15.32 -4.60
C LYS A 143 -15.46 14.95 -4.27
N GLU A 144 -16.24 15.93 -3.80
CA GLU A 144 -17.68 15.77 -3.55
C GLU A 144 -18.47 15.40 -4.82
N ASP A 145 -17.97 15.79 -5.99
CA ASP A 145 -18.55 15.46 -7.31
C ASP A 145 -18.11 14.08 -7.85
N GLY A 146 -17.35 13.30 -7.07
CA GLY A 146 -16.83 11.99 -7.47
C GLY A 146 -15.54 12.03 -8.30
N THR A 147 -14.98 13.21 -8.59
CA THR A 147 -13.71 13.31 -9.31
C THR A 147 -12.57 12.67 -8.50
N THR A 148 -11.82 11.76 -9.13
CA THR A 148 -10.71 11.03 -8.52
C THR A 148 -9.48 11.03 -9.43
N ASN A 149 -8.30 11.25 -8.84
CA ASN A 149 -7.02 11.12 -9.55
C ASN A 149 -6.55 9.66 -9.65
N PHE A 150 -7.27 8.70 -9.06
CA PHE A 150 -6.90 7.29 -9.10
C PHE A 150 -7.32 6.60 -10.38
N SER A 151 -8.37 7.09 -11.05
CA SER A 151 -8.90 6.44 -12.24
C SER A 151 -8.07 6.72 -13.49
N TYR A 152 -8.03 5.72 -14.38
CA TYR A 152 -7.43 5.87 -15.70
C TYR A 152 -8.15 6.95 -16.53
N GLN A 153 -9.47 7.03 -16.35
CA GLN A 153 -10.36 8.00 -16.98
C GLN A 153 -10.13 9.42 -16.44
N GLY A 154 -9.79 9.56 -15.16
CA GLY A 154 -9.38 10.82 -14.51
C GLY A 154 -7.97 11.31 -14.91
N GLY A 155 -7.29 10.59 -15.82
CA GLY A 155 -6.02 11.00 -16.39
C GLY A 155 -4.80 10.25 -15.85
N ASN A 156 -4.96 9.39 -14.85
CA ASN A 156 -3.84 8.59 -14.32
C ASN A 156 -3.53 7.39 -15.23
N LYS A 157 -2.48 7.51 -16.02
CA LYS A 157 -2.09 6.47 -16.99
C LYS A 157 -1.27 5.33 -16.38
N GLU A 158 -1.11 5.29 -15.06
CA GLU A 158 -0.56 4.13 -14.36
C GLU A 158 -1.64 3.14 -13.90
N SER A 159 -2.89 3.56 -13.78
CA SER A 159 -3.94 2.76 -13.13
C SER A 159 -4.37 1.56 -13.95
N LEU A 160 -4.29 0.37 -13.34
CA LEU A 160 -4.72 -0.90 -13.94
C LEU A 160 -6.00 -1.41 -13.29
N LEU A 161 -6.03 -1.43 -11.95
CA LEU A 161 -7.18 -1.83 -11.16
C LEU A 161 -7.23 -1.02 -9.86
N ILE A 162 -8.43 -0.52 -9.55
CA ILE A 162 -8.69 0.33 -8.40
C ILE A 162 -10.01 -0.09 -7.74
N ILE A 163 -10.04 -0.01 -6.42
CA ILE A 163 -11.29 -0.10 -5.66
C ILE A 163 -11.80 1.32 -5.49
N HIS A 164 -12.95 1.61 -6.10
CA HIS A 164 -13.58 2.90 -5.99
C HIS A 164 -14.37 3.03 -4.71
N LEU A 165 -14.08 4.10 -3.97
CA LEU A 165 -14.82 4.49 -2.79
C LEU A 165 -15.48 5.83 -3.06
N ASP A 166 -16.81 5.80 -3.14
CA ASP A 166 -17.61 7.01 -3.33
C ASP A 166 -18.58 7.15 -2.16
N LYS A 167 -18.44 8.25 -1.42
CA LYS A 167 -19.30 8.63 -0.30
C LYS A 167 -20.54 9.41 -0.75
N PHE A 168 -20.47 10.06 -1.91
CA PHE A 168 -21.49 11.01 -2.39
C PHE A 168 -22.46 10.39 -3.38
N LYS A 169 -22.13 9.22 -3.94
CA LYS A 169 -23.02 8.46 -4.82
C LYS A 169 -24.05 7.66 -4.04
N THR A 170 -25.29 7.61 -4.55
CA THR A 170 -26.35 6.75 -4.02
C THR A 170 -25.93 5.28 -4.05
N GLY A 171 -26.04 4.59 -2.91
CA GLY A 171 -25.55 3.21 -2.74
C GLY A 171 -24.04 3.10 -2.47
N GLY A 172 -23.34 4.23 -2.38
CA GLY A 172 -21.94 4.33 -1.96
C GLY A 172 -21.74 4.16 -0.46
N LEU A 173 -20.56 4.52 0.04
CA LEU A 173 -20.21 4.40 1.46
C LEU A 173 -21.10 5.31 2.32
N PRO A 174 -21.97 4.76 3.20
CA PRO A 174 -22.76 5.61 4.07
C PRO A 174 -21.88 6.39 5.05
N PRO A 175 -22.36 7.51 5.60
CA PRO A 175 -21.60 8.28 6.58
C PRO A 175 -21.70 7.59 7.96
N SER A 176 -20.94 6.51 8.18
CA SER A 176 -20.79 5.91 9.50
C SER A 176 -19.33 5.55 9.81
N LEU A 177 -19.03 5.43 11.11
CA LEU A 177 -17.72 4.95 11.57
C LEU A 177 -17.36 3.55 11.04
N SER A 178 -18.36 2.74 10.66
CA SER A 178 -18.16 1.38 10.16
C SER A 178 -18.05 1.29 8.63
N THR A 179 -18.20 2.41 7.91
CA THR A 179 -18.31 2.40 6.44
C THR A 179 -17.51 3.50 5.74
N ARG A 180 -16.77 4.34 6.47
CA ARG A 180 -15.84 5.32 5.87
C ARG A 180 -14.54 4.65 5.39
N SER A 181 -13.81 5.34 4.52
CA SER A 181 -12.40 4.97 4.29
C SER A 181 -11.58 5.33 5.53
N ASP A 182 -10.90 4.35 6.12
CA ASP A 182 -10.14 4.53 7.35
C ASP A 182 -8.63 4.73 7.09
N GLN A 183 -8.18 4.93 5.84
CA GLN A 183 -6.74 5.07 5.52
C GLN A 183 -6.05 6.15 6.37
N GLU A 184 -6.52 7.40 6.30
CA GLU A 184 -5.93 8.48 7.10
C GLU A 184 -5.97 8.14 8.59
N ARG A 185 -7.09 7.59 9.06
CA ARG A 185 -7.26 7.25 10.46
C ARG A 185 -6.29 6.16 10.93
N MET A 186 -6.08 5.16 10.10
CA MET A 186 -5.24 4.02 10.43
C MET A 186 -3.76 4.40 10.36
N PHE A 187 -3.35 5.12 9.32
CA PHE A 187 -1.95 5.33 8.99
C PHE A 187 -1.39 6.64 9.55
N TRP A 188 -2.20 7.68 9.77
CA TRP A 188 -1.71 8.95 10.31
C TRP A 188 -1.66 8.96 11.84
N PRO A 189 -0.73 9.76 12.41
CA PRO A 189 -0.54 9.86 13.85
C PRO A 189 -1.78 10.38 14.57
N ALA A 190 -1.93 9.93 15.81
CA ALA A 190 -3.01 10.32 16.70
C ALA A 190 -2.66 11.57 17.51
N PHE A 191 -2.51 12.72 16.85
CA PHE A 191 -2.05 14.01 17.41
C PHE A 191 -2.82 14.50 18.66
N TRP A 192 -4.04 14.01 18.86
CA TRP A 192 -4.96 14.42 19.93
C TRP A 192 -4.88 13.61 21.22
N GLY A 193 -3.97 12.65 21.28
CA GLY A 193 -3.74 11.90 22.51
C GLY A 193 -3.13 12.77 23.60
N TRP A 194 -3.56 12.52 24.84
CA TRP A 194 -3.03 13.13 26.06
C TRP A 194 -3.12 14.66 26.08
N SER A 195 -4.22 15.16 26.65
CA SER A 195 -4.33 16.52 27.20
C SER A 195 -4.09 17.69 26.21
N GLY A 196 -4.30 17.48 24.91
CA GLY A 196 -4.12 18.54 23.91
C GLY A 196 -2.69 19.03 23.78
N ARG A 197 -1.70 18.13 23.94
CA ARG A 197 -0.28 18.45 23.81
C ARG A 197 0.01 19.15 22.47
N PHE A 198 0.66 20.31 22.52
CA PHE A 198 0.88 21.22 21.39
C PHE A 198 -0.40 21.78 20.73
N GLY A 199 -1.52 21.83 21.45
CA GLY A 199 -2.72 22.58 21.05
C GLY A 199 -3.73 21.83 20.18
N TYR A 200 -3.54 20.54 19.90
CA TYR A 200 -4.47 19.76 19.07
C TYR A 200 -5.58 19.10 19.91
N THR A 201 -6.83 19.46 19.65
CA THR A 201 -7.98 19.11 20.51
C THR A 201 -8.74 17.84 20.09
N GLY A 202 -8.29 17.12 19.05
CA GLY A 202 -9.00 15.93 18.55
C GLY A 202 -10.02 16.20 17.46
N VAL A 203 -10.09 17.44 17.00
CA VAL A 203 -10.86 17.85 15.83
C VAL A 203 -9.88 18.35 14.78
N ALA A 204 -9.99 17.81 13.57
CA ALA A 204 -9.25 18.33 12.43
C ALA A 204 -9.85 19.68 12.04
N TYR A 205 -9.05 20.73 12.16
CA TYR A 205 -9.38 22.08 11.65
C TYR A 205 -8.44 22.49 10.53
N ASP A 206 -7.60 21.57 10.06
CA ASP A 206 -6.58 21.85 9.07
C ASP A 206 -6.03 20.58 8.42
N TRP A 207 -4.97 20.77 7.63
CA TRP A 207 -4.15 19.76 6.97
C TRP A 207 -3.59 18.66 7.88
N MET A 208 -3.74 18.72 9.22
CA MET A 208 -3.31 17.63 10.11
C MET A 208 -4.18 16.38 10.04
N GLY A 209 -5.43 16.51 9.57
CA GLY A 209 -6.39 15.41 9.54
C GLY A 209 -6.69 14.91 10.96
N ARG A 210 -7.24 13.69 11.10
CA ARG A 210 -7.58 13.09 12.42
C ARG A 210 -7.21 11.60 12.51
N GLY A 211 -5.90 11.34 12.50
CA GLY A 211 -5.31 10.02 12.68
C GLY A 211 -5.61 9.35 14.02
N VAL A 212 -5.46 8.02 14.09
CA VAL A 212 -5.61 7.16 15.28
C VAL A 212 -4.42 6.20 15.42
N ALA A 213 -3.51 6.15 14.45
CA ALA A 213 -2.26 5.39 14.50
C ALA A 213 -2.41 3.89 14.77
N TRP A 214 -3.40 3.23 14.13
CA TRP A 214 -3.51 1.77 14.16
C TRP A 214 -2.34 1.09 13.43
N VAL A 215 -1.78 1.78 12.43
CA VAL A 215 -0.64 1.34 11.64
C VAL A 215 0.40 2.45 11.60
N ARG A 216 1.62 2.11 12.02
CA ARG A 216 2.79 2.99 11.91
C ARG A 216 3.86 2.29 11.06
N PRO A 217 4.49 2.97 10.09
CA PRO A 217 5.63 2.39 9.39
C PRO A 217 6.77 2.03 10.37
N THR A 218 7.57 1.03 9.98
CA THR A 218 8.75 0.62 10.77
C THR A 218 9.81 1.72 10.77
N ASN A 219 10.72 1.70 11.74
CA ASN A 219 11.86 2.62 11.74
C ASN A 219 12.70 2.46 10.47
N TYR A 220 12.81 1.23 9.96
CA TYR A 220 13.46 0.95 8.69
C TYR A 220 12.85 1.77 7.54
N PHE A 221 11.52 1.76 7.39
CA PHE A 221 10.87 2.56 6.35
C PHE A 221 11.08 4.07 6.57
N ILE A 222 10.92 4.55 7.80
CA ILE A 222 10.91 6.00 8.08
C ILE A 222 12.31 6.61 7.93
N TYR A 223 13.35 5.91 8.39
CA TYR A 223 14.68 6.47 8.59
C TYR A 223 15.76 5.84 7.69
N ASP A 224 15.73 4.52 7.48
CA ASP A 224 16.87 3.82 6.87
C ASP A 224 16.69 3.61 5.36
N LEU A 225 15.46 3.29 4.93
CA LEU A 225 15.14 2.90 3.55
C LEU A 225 15.44 4.02 2.55
N TRP A 226 15.22 5.27 2.96
CA TRP A 226 15.38 6.45 2.11
C TRP A 226 16.85 6.88 1.95
N ALA A 227 17.73 6.53 2.89
CA ALA A 227 19.16 6.80 2.77
C ALA A 227 19.77 6.12 1.52
N LYS A 228 19.15 5.03 1.05
CA LYS A 228 19.55 4.28 -0.15
C LYS A 228 18.91 4.79 -1.45
N SER A 229 18.07 5.82 -1.39
CA SER A 229 17.30 6.31 -2.55
C SER A 229 17.97 7.45 -3.31
N GLY A 230 18.92 8.14 -2.67
CA GLY A 230 19.50 9.38 -3.18
C GLY A 230 18.78 10.62 -2.62
N PRO A 231 19.44 11.79 -2.61
CA PRO A 231 18.90 13.00 -2.00
C PRO A 231 17.73 13.63 -2.77
N GLU A 232 17.58 13.30 -4.06
CA GLU A 232 16.58 13.89 -4.94
C GLU A 232 15.31 13.05 -5.11
N ASP A 233 15.20 11.88 -4.45
CA ASP A 233 14.02 11.03 -4.57
C ASP A 233 12.77 11.78 -4.08
N THR A 234 11.91 12.18 -5.02
CA THR A 234 10.78 13.05 -4.71
C THR A 234 9.68 12.33 -3.93
N ARG A 235 9.67 10.99 -3.90
CA ARG A 235 8.80 10.21 -2.98
C ARG A 235 9.17 10.46 -1.51
N ASN A 236 10.42 10.85 -1.26
CA ASN A 236 10.92 11.21 0.07
C ASN A 236 10.74 12.70 0.41
N ALA A 237 10.32 13.53 -0.54
CA ALA A 237 10.16 14.96 -0.34
C ALA A 237 9.11 15.27 0.73
N GLU A 238 9.21 16.45 1.34
CA GLU A 238 8.38 16.84 2.49
C GLU A 238 6.87 16.87 2.18
N TRP A 239 6.48 17.07 0.92
CA TRP A 239 5.09 17.01 0.48
C TRP A 239 4.55 15.58 0.28
N ASN A 240 5.42 14.56 0.20
CA ASN A 240 5.03 13.14 0.08
C ASN A 240 5.19 12.39 1.42
N ILE A 241 6.23 12.72 2.18
CA ILE A 241 6.45 12.24 3.55
C ILE A 241 6.74 13.44 4.44
N ASN A 242 5.72 13.91 5.14
CA ASN A 242 5.81 15.06 6.02
C ASN A 242 6.52 14.66 7.31
N ARG A 243 7.77 15.13 7.47
CA ARG A 243 8.62 14.90 8.65
C ARG A 243 8.72 16.13 9.54
N VAL A 244 8.34 17.30 9.03
CA VAL A 244 8.25 18.54 9.77
C VAL A 244 6.84 18.66 10.34
N LEU A 245 6.74 18.34 11.62
CA LEU A 245 5.51 18.46 12.38
C LEU A 245 5.38 19.91 12.82
N LYS A 246 4.27 20.55 12.47
CA LYS A 246 3.98 21.92 12.89
C LYS A 246 2.89 21.90 13.95
N VAL A 247 2.63 23.04 14.57
CA VAL A 247 1.50 23.24 15.49
C VAL A 247 0.23 23.52 14.67
N PRO A 248 -0.91 22.88 15.00
CA PRO A 248 -2.14 23.02 14.23
C PRO A 248 -2.85 24.35 14.47
N ASN A 249 -3.86 24.63 13.66
CA ASN A 249 -4.81 25.70 13.89
C ASN A 249 -5.73 25.35 15.09
N PRO A 250 -5.69 26.13 16.19
CA PRO A 250 -6.53 25.87 17.37
C PRO A 250 -7.96 26.39 17.21
N ASN A 251 -8.28 27.16 16.15
CA ASN A 251 -9.44 28.06 16.14
C ASN A 251 -10.74 27.48 15.54
N GLY A 252 -11.03 26.19 15.66
CA GLY A 252 -12.37 25.67 15.35
C GLY A 252 -12.82 25.70 13.87
N THR A 253 -12.13 26.46 13.01
CA THR A 253 -12.50 26.80 11.63
C THR A 253 -11.50 26.16 10.69
N TYR A 254 -12.00 25.42 9.71
CA TYR A 254 -11.15 24.67 8.78
C TYR A 254 -10.28 25.59 7.92
N GLN A 255 -8.99 25.24 7.74
CA GLN A 255 -8.06 25.91 6.83
C GLN A 255 -7.10 24.91 6.17
N ASP A 256 -6.91 25.00 4.86
CA ASP A 256 -6.04 24.10 4.09
C ASP A 256 -4.57 24.16 4.50
N LEU A 257 -4.12 25.30 5.06
CA LEU A 257 -2.73 25.53 5.45
C LEU A 257 -2.67 26.21 6.83
N PRO A 258 -1.57 26.03 7.59
CA PRO A 258 -1.39 26.75 8.84
C PRO A 258 -1.29 28.25 8.53
N ASP A 259 -2.06 29.07 9.24
CA ASP A 259 -2.04 30.53 9.12
C ASP A 259 -1.01 31.12 10.10
N PRO A 260 0.20 31.47 9.65
CA PRO A 260 1.26 31.99 10.51
C PRO A 260 0.99 33.43 10.98
N THR A 261 -0.05 34.09 10.45
CA THR A 261 -0.37 35.48 10.82
C THR A 261 -1.18 35.57 12.11
N ARG A 262 -1.62 34.43 12.67
CA ARG A 262 -2.42 34.35 13.90
C ARG A 262 -1.57 34.11 15.13
N ASN A 263 -1.49 35.11 16.00
CA ASN A 263 -0.64 35.12 17.19
C ASN A 263 -1.30 34.52 18.45
N TRP A 264 -2.07 33.44 18.31
CA TRP A 264 -2.74 32.80 19.46
C TRP A 264 -1.88 31.65 20.01
N PRO A 265 -1.26 31.78 21.19
CA PRO A 265 -0.40 30.73 21.70
C PRO A 265 -1.22 29.52 22.19
N THR A 266 -0.64 28.33 22.12
CA THR A 266 -1.14 27.13 22.81
C THR A 266 -1.13 27.36 24.33
N ALA A 267 -1.85 26.53 25.09
CA ALA A 267 -1.61 26.45 26.53
C ALA A 267 -0.14 26.05 26.80
N PRO A 268 0.55 26.61 27.81
CA PRO A 268 1.90 26.20 28.16
C PRO A 268 2.00 24.69 28.39
N GLN A 269 3.00 24.05 27.80
CA GLN A 269 3.22 22.61 27.87
C GLN A 269 4.55 22.32 28.57
N THR A 270 4.53 21.43 29.55
CA THR A 270 5.76 20.90 30.16
C THR A 270 6.28 19.74 29.33
N ILE A 271 7.51 19.87 28.82
CA ILE A 271 8.19 18.88 28.01
C ILE A 271 9.33 18.29 28.83
N GLN A 272 9.34 16.96 28.96
CA GLN A 272 10.49 16.23 29.47
C GLN A 272 11.51 16.03 28.34
N ARG A 273 12.78 16.27 28.63
CA ARG A 273 13.92 16.00 27.74
C ARG A 273 14.54 14.64 28.04
N LEU A 274 15.37 14.15 27.12
CA LEU A 274 16.04 12.85 27.26
C LEU A 274 16.98 12.78 28.47
N ASP A 275 17.54 13.91 28.90
CA ASP A 275 18.38 14.02 30.10
C ASP A 275 17.58 14.03 31.42
N GLY A 276 16.25 13.92 31.35
CA GLY A 276 15.34 13.96 32.49
C GLY A 276 14.93 15.37 32.94
N SER A 277 15.53 16.42 32.38
CA SER A 277 15.13 17.80 32.67
C SER A 277 13.76 18.14 32.05
N THR A 278 13.11 19.17 32.57
CA THR A 278 11.84 19.68 32.03
C THR A 278 11.98 21.11 31.55
N ILE A 279 11.25 21.45 30.49
CA ILE A 279 11.08 22.82 30.01
C ILE A 279 9.60 23.12 29.83
N THR A 280 9.23 24.39 29.97
CA THR A 280 7.90 24.86 29.57
C THR A 280 8.00 25.51 28.21
N VAL A 281 7.18 25.05 27.26
CA VAL A 281 7.09 25.63 25.91
C VAL A 281 5.68 26.14 25.66
N GLN A 282 5.61 27.24 24.93
CA GLN A 282 4.35 27.80 24.43
C GLN A 282 4.57 28.11 22.95
N LEU A 283 3.70 27.57 22.09
CA LEU A 283 3.89 27.63 20.63
C LEU A 283 2.71 28.34 19.97
N HIS A 284 2.89 28.80 18.74
CA HIS A 284 1.86 29.39 17.89
C HIS A 284 1.53 28.47 16.71
N PRO A 285 0.35 28.61 16.08
CA PRO A 285 0.00 27.86 14.89
C PRO A 285 1.07 27.99 13.80
N GLY A 286 1.48 26.87 13.21
CA GLY A 286 2.56 26.81 12.23
C GLY A 286 3.97 26.69 12.79
N ASP A 287 4.19 26.90 14.09
CA ASP A 287 5.49 26.67 14.73
C ASP A 287 5.93 25.22 14.55
N THR A 288 7.23 25.01 14.37
CA THR A 288 7.77 23.64 14.23
C THR A 288 7.88 22.98 15.60
N ILE A 289 7.25 21.81 15.74
CA ILE A 289 7.41 20.93 16.89
C ILE A 289 8.76 20.25 16.77
N ARG A 290 9.63 20.49 17.75
CA ARG A 290 11.01 19.99 17.69
C ARG A 290 11.08 18.51 18.06
N LYS A 291 11.88 17.74 17.32
CA LYS A 291 11.98 16.29 17.51
C LYS A 291 12.56 15.91 18.86
N GLU A 292 13.46 16.73 19.41
CA GLU A 292 14.04 16.55 20.74
C GLU A 292 13.01 16.66 21.88
N TRP A 293 11.78 17.12 21.61
CA TRP A 293 10.68 17.16 22.56
C TRP A 293 9.84 15.87 22.58
N LEU A 294 10.05 14.97 21.62
CA LEU A 294 9.28 13.75 21.38
C LEU A 294 9.99 12.55 21.98
N VAL A 295 10.08 12.51 23.31
CA VAL A 295 10.97 11.57 24.03
C VAL A 295 10.28 10.29 24.51
N THR A 296 8.95 10.24 24.53
CA THR A 296 8.23 9.08 25.04
C THR A 296 8.00 8.04 23.95
N ARG A 297 7.78 6.78 24.36
CA ARG A 297 7.32 5.73 23.45
C ARG A 297 6.02 6.13 22.76
N GLU A 298 5.10 6.72 23.51
CA GLU A 298 3.80 7.16 22.97
C GLU A 298 3.99 8.23 21.89
N ASP A 299 4.89 9.20 22.13
CA ASP A 299 5.23 10.22 21.13
C ASP A 299 5.69 9.61 19.83
N THR A 300 6.65 8.69 19.90
CA THR A 300 7.32 8.18 18.71
C THR A 300 6.60 7.01 18.03
N MET A 301 5.67 6.34 18.72
CA MET A 301 4.90 5.20 18.20
C MET A 301 3.49 5.56 17.73
N ALA A 302 2.79 6.46 18.41
CA ALA A 302 1.37 6.72 18.14
C ALA A 302 1.07 8.17 17.79
N ARG A 303 1.79 9.14 18.37
CA ARG A 303 1.36 10.54 18.35
C ARG A 303 2.08 11.40 17.33
N TRP A 304 3.37 11.20 17.18
CA TRP A 304 4.27 12.09 16.46
C TRP A 304 5.29 11.27 15.67
N TYR A 305 4.86 10.80 14.51
CA TYR A 305 5.72 10.18 13.51
C TYR A 305 5.41 10.79 12.12
N PRO A 306 6.33 10.64 11.15
CA PRO A 306 6.12 11.22 9.83
C PRO A 306 4.85 10.75 9.15
N ARG A 307 4.13 11.68 8.53
CA ARG A 307 2.91 11.37 7.79
C ARG A 307 3.25 11.03 6.36
N VAL A 308 2.85 9.84 5.93
CA VAL A 308 2.94 9.45 4.52
C VAL A 308 1.66 9.96 3.84
N MET A 309 1.81 10.96 2.97
CA MET A 309 0.69 11.66 2.32
C MET A 309 -0.06 10.78 1.32
N LYS A 310 0.51 9.62 0.97
CA LYS A 310 -0.17 8.56 0.25
C LYS A 310 -1.41 8.02 0.96
N MET A 311 -1.43 8.10 2.29
CA MET A 311 -2.49 7.59 3.14
C MET A 311 -3.29 8.69 3.83
N GLY A 312 -3.27 9.91 3.30
CA GLY A 312 -4.05 11.02 3.84
C GLY A 312 -4.00 12.21 2.91
N SER A 313 -4.41 13.38 3.38
CA SER A 313 -4.49 14.57 2.53
C SER A 313 -4.22 15.84 3.31
N ASP A 314 -3.61 16.82 2.64
CA ASP A 314 -3.50 18.19 3.16
C ASP A 314 -4.76 19.03 2.85
N TRP A 315 -5.83 18.38 2.41
CA TRP A 315 -7.14 18.96 2.09
C TRP A 315 -8.25 17.99 2.50
N HIS A 316 -9.33 18.51 3.08
CA HIS A 316 -10.50 17.78 3.55
C HIS A 316 -11.79 18.54 3.22
N TYR A 317 -12.92 17.85 3.23
CA TYR A 317 -14.22 18.52 3.09
C TYR A 317 -14.49 19.43 4.29
N THR A 318 -14.84 20.67 4.01
CA THR A 318 -15.03 21.72 5.03
C THR A 318 -16.15 21.40 6.02
N THR A 319 -17.14 20.62 5.59
CA THR A 319 -18.32 20.22 6.39
C THR A 319 -18.01 19.15 7.44
N ASP A 320 -16.99 18.31 7.24
CA ASP A 320 -16.59 17.26 8.18
C ASP A 320 -15.11 16.90 8.04
N PRO A 321 -14.18 17.84 8.29
CA PRO A 321 -12.75 17.61 8.06
C PRO A 321 -12.15 16.47 8.91
N SER A 322 -12.86 16.03 9.95
CA SER A 322 -12.40 15.01 10.89
C SER A 322 -12.73 13.57 10.51
N ASN A 323 -13.80 13.33 9.75
CA ASN A 323 -14.30 11.96 9.53
C ASN A 323 -14.70 11.68 8.09
N SER A 324 -14.46 12.61 7.18
CA SER A 324 -14.91 12.52 5.79
C SER A 324 -13.80 12.20 4.79
N PHE A 325 -12.58 11.91 5.25
CA PHE A 325 -11.50 11.44 4.39
C PHE A 325 -11.98 10.26 3.52
N VAL A 326 -11.85 10.41 2.20
CA VAL A 326 -12.20 9.41 1.21
C VAL A 326 -11.21 9.47 0.07
N GLN A 327 -10.64 8.31 -0.23
CA GLN A 327 -9.68 8.11 -1.28
C GLN A 327 -9.85 6.69 -1.81
N ASP A 328 -9.73 6.52 -3.12
CA ASP A 328 -9.74 5.19 -3.74
C ASP A 328 -8.49 4.38 -3.34
N TYR A 329 -8.51 3.08 -3.60
CA TYR A 329 -7.36 2.21 -3.39
C TYR A 329 -6.83 1.67 -4.71
N TYR A 330 -5.52 1.77 -4.93
CA TYR A 330 -4.86 1.02 -6.00
C TYR A 330 -4.80 -0.46 -5.61
N VAL A 331 -5.30 -1.32 -6.49
CA VAL A 331 -5.10 -2.78 -6.39
C VAL A 331 -3.91 -3.19 -7.25
N ALA A 332 -3.73 -2.55 -8.41
CA ALA A 332 -2.58 -2.71 -9.28
C ALA A 332 -2.36 -1.46 -10.12
N ARG A 333 -1.09 -1.13 -10.34
CA ARG A 333 -0.68 -0.04 -11.24
C ARG A 333 0.65 -0.33 -11.93
N LEU A 334 0.95 0.43 -12.97
CA LEU A 334 2.06 0.18 -13.89
C LEU A 334 3.42 0.07 -13.19
N ALA A 335 3.71 0.91 -12.18
CA ALA A 335 4.99 0.84 -11.47
C ALA A 335 5.21 -0.53 -10.79
N GLU A 336 4.15 -1.14 -10.25
CA GLU A 336 4.25 -2.49 -9.69
C GLU A 336 4.49 -3.53 -10.78
N THR A 337 3.90 -3.37 -11.97
CA THR A 337 4.18 -4.25 -13.12
C THR A 337 5.66 -4.21 -13.53
N TYR A 338 6.29 -3.03 -13.52
CA TYR A 338 7.74 -2.93 -13.73
C TYR A 338 8.53 -3.67 -12.66
N LEU A 339 8.13 -3.56 -11.39
CA LEU A 339 8.81 -4.26 -10.29
C LEU A 339 8.60 -5.78 -10.33
N LEU A 340 7.43 -6.26 -10.78
CA LEU A 340 7.20 -7.69 -11.04
C LEU A 340 8.04 -8.19 -12.22
N ARG A 341 8.16 -7.42 -13.30
CA ARG A 341 9.00 -7.79 -14.44
C ARG A 341 10.48 -7.78 -14.08
N ALA A 342 10.93 -6.82 -13.28
CA ALA A 342 12.27 -6.82 -12.72
C ALA A 342 12.55 -8.04 -11.83
N GLU A 343 11.58 -8.46 -11.01
CA GLU A 343 11.69 -9.70 -10.23
C GLU A 343 11.82 -10.93 -11.14
N ALA A 344 10.99 -11.01 -12.19
CA ALA A 344 11.06 -12.08 -13.17
C ALA A 344 12.40 -12.10 -13.93
N TYR A 345 12.92 -10.95 -14.37
CA TYR A 345 14.24 -10.84 -15.00
C TYR A 345 15.37 -11.27 -14.06
N MET A 346 15.34 -10.82 -12.80
CA MET A 346 16.31 -11.22 -11.79
C MET A 346 16.30 -12.75 -11.59
N LYS A 347 15.11 -13.35 -11.47
CA LYS A 347 14.93 -14.79 -11.35
C LYS A 347 15.32 -15.55 -12.62
N PHE A 348 15.14 -14.94 -13.79
CA PHE A 348 15.60 -15.47 -15.07
C PHE A 348 17.13 -15.42 -15.20
N GLY A 349 17.80 -14.49 -14.52
CA GLY A 349 19.25 -14.29 -14.54
C GLY A 349 19.70 -13.07 -15.35
N ASP A 350 18.76 -12.23 -15.77
CA ASP A 350 19.01 -11.01 -16.55
C ASP A 350 18.97 -9.77 -15.65
N LEU A 351 20.07 -9.54 -14.93
CA LEU A 351 20.19 -8.41 -14.03
C LEU A 351 20.22 -7.06 -14.76
N GLY A 352 20.60 -7.05 -16.05
CA GLY A 352 20.63 -5.85 -16.88
C GLY A 352 19.22 -5.29 -17.10
N ASN A 353 18.31 -6.15 -17.58
CA ASN A 353 16.92 -5.77 -17.77
C ASN A 353 16.17 -5.59 -16.45
N ALA A 354 16.52 -6.34 -15.40
CA ALA A 354 15.96 -6.10 -14.07
C ALA A 354 16.28 -4.69 -13.54
N ALA A 355 17.54 -4.25 -13.66
CA ALA A 355 17.94 -2.90 -13.29
C ALA A 355 17.28 -1.84 -14.19
N ALA A 356 17.14 -2.11 -15.48
CA ALA A 356 16.48 -1.19 -16.41
C ALA A 356 15.02 -0.91 -16.00
N ASP A 357 14.25 -1.94 -15.66
CA ASP A 357 12.87 -1.80 -15.20
C ASP A 357 12.75 -1.05 -13.87
N ILE A 358 13.61 -1.38 -12.90
CA ILE A 358 13.69 -0.64 -11.63
C ILE A 358 14.03 0.83 -11.87
N ASN A 359 14.96 1.10 -12.78
CA ASN A 359 15.42 2.44 -13.09
C ASN A 359 14.37 3.31 -13.79
N LEU A 360 13.38 2.73 -14.49
CA LEU A 360 12.23 3.48 -15.00
C LEU A 360 11.38 4.05 -13.85
N VAL A 361 11.12 3.25 -12.81
CA VAL A 361 10.39 3.69 -11.61
C VAL A 361 11.21 4.72 -10.83
N ARG A 362 12.51 4.48 -10.66
CA ARG A 362 13.42 5.38 -9.94
C ARG A 362 13.59 6.72 -10.66
N ALA A 363 13.73 6.71 -11.99
CA ALA A 363 13.86 7.92 -12.80
C ALA A 363 12.62 8.82 -12.71
N ARG A 364 11.41 8.24 -12.68
CA ARG A 364 10.17 9.02 -12.48
C ARG A 364 10.25 9.87 -11.22
N SER A 365 10.82 9.32 -10.15
CA SER A 365 10.94 9.98 -8.86
C SER A 365 12.30 10.66 -8.63
N LYS A 366 13.17 10.77 -9.65
CA LYS A 366 14.55 11.31 -9.53
C LYS A 366 15.44 10.59 -8.49
N ALA A 367 15.16 9.33 -8.21
CA ALA A 367 16.00 8.51 -7.34
C ALA A 367 17.28 8.07 -8.08
N THR A 368 18.38 7.88 -7.36
CA THR A 368 19.68 7.49 -7.93
C THR A 368 19.56 6.12 -8.64
N PRO A 369 19.98 5.94 -9.90
CA PRO A 369 19.81 4.66 -10.58
C PRO A 369 20.56 3.51 -9.88
N VAL A 370 20.01 2.29 -9.96
CA VAL A 370 20.67 1.06 -9.50
C VAL A 370 21.53 0.47 -10.61
N ALA A 371 22.70 -0.06 -10.23
CA ALA A 371 23.53 -0.85 -11.13
C ALA A 371 23.05 -2.31 -11.16
N PRO A 372 23.13 -3.02 -12.31
CA PRO A 372 22.73 -4.43 -12.44
C PRO A 372 23.26 -5.34 -11.33
N GLY A 373 24.53 -5.21 -10.96
CA GLY A 373 25.16 -6.06 -9.92
C GLY A 373 24.60 -5.87 -8.50
N ASN A 374 23.81 -4.83 -8.26
CA ASN A 374 23.16 -4.59 -6.96
C ASN A 374 21.70 -5.05 -6.92
N VAL A 375 21.19 -5.62 -8.01
CA VAL A 375 19.80 -6.09 -8.06
C VAL A 375 19.71 -7.48 -7.44
N ASP A 376 19.03 -7.53 -6.29
CA ASP A 376 18.60 -8.75 -5.64
C ASP A 376 17.16 -8.58 -5.09
N ILE A 377 16.65 -9.63 -4.43
CA ILE A 377 15.29 -9.59 -3.87
C ILE A 377 15.16 -8.58 -2.74
N ASP A 378 16.24 -8.29 -1.99
CA ASP A 378 16.24 -7.26 -0.95
C ASP A 378 16.06 -5.87 -1.59
N TYR A 379 16.77 -5.59 -2.69
CA TYR A 379 16.67 -4.35 -3.43
C TYR A 379 15.28 -4.15 -4.02
N ILE A 380 14.73 -5.17 -4.68
CA ILE A 380 13.38 -5.11 -5.26
C ILE A 380 12.34 -4.88 -4.15
N LEU A 381 12.47 -5.58 -3.03
CA LEU A 381 11.57 -5.39 -1.88
C LEU A 381 11.71 -4.02 -1.22
N ASP A 382 12.91 -3.44 -1.19
CA ASP A 382 13.16 -2.06 -0.76
C ASP A 382 12.50 -1.06 -1.73
N GLU A 383 12.61 -1.29 -3.04
CA GLU A 383 11.99 -0.42 -4.05
C GLU A 383 10.46 -0.51 -4.01
N ARG A 384 9.90 -1.72 -3.85
CA ARG A 384 8.47 -1.91 -3.56
C ARG A 384 8.06 -1.19 -2.28
N GLY A 385 8.91 -1.17 -1.26
CA GLY A 385 8.68 -0.41 -0.03
C GLY A 385 8.56 1.10 -0.27
N ARG A 386 9.46 1.69 -1.06
CA ARG A 386 9.44 3.12 -1.41
C ARG A 386 8.25 3.48 -2.31
N GLU A 387 7.95 2.62 -3.27
CA GLU A 387 6.98 2.88 -4.33
C GLU A 387 5.54 2.57 -3.89
N LEU A 388 5.33 1.40 -3.28
CA LEU A 388 4.02 0.77 -3.07
C LEU A 388 3.55 0.81 -1.62
N TYR A 389 4.14 1.67 -0.76
CA TYR A 389 3.73 1.79 0.65
C TYR A 389 2.21 1.93 0.78
N GLY A 390 1.59 0.93 1.42
CA GLY A 390 0.16 0.83 1.68
C GLY A 390 -0.76 0.63 0.45
N GLU A 391 -0.21 0.46 -0.75
CA GLU A 391 -0.95 -0.07 -1.91
C GLU A 391 -0.79 -1.59 -1.99
N GLU A 392 0.44 -2.06 -1.83
CA GLU A 392 0.74 -3.48 -1.82
C GLU A 392 0.30 -4.08 -0.49
N LEU A 393 -0.44 -5.19 -0.53
CA LEU A 393 -0.61 -6.03 0.66
C LEU A 393 0.74 -6.72 0.97
N ARG A 394 1.61 -6.01 1.67
CA ARG A 394 3.01 -6.43 1.88
C ARG A 394 3.15 -7.83 2.49
N THR A 395 2.26 -8.18 3.41
CA THR A 395 2.21 -9.52 4.02
C THR A 395 2.08 -10.60 2.95
N LEU A 396 1.18 -10.39 1.99
CA LEU A 396 0.91 -11.33 0.91
C LEU A 396 2.16 -11.61 0.07
N THR A 397 2.83 -10.56 -0.41
CA THR A 397 4.10 -10.66 -1.15
C THR A 397 5.19 -11.35 -0.35
N LEU A 398 5.34 -11.01 0.93
CA LEU A 398 6.36 -11.63 1.79
C LEU A 398 6.06 -13.11 2.07
N CYS A 399 4.79 -13.48 2.21
CA CYS A 399 4.37 -14.87 2.35
C CYS A 399 4.65 -15.68 1.07
N ARG A 400 4.36 -15.12 -0.12
CA ARG A 400 4.72 -15.72 -1.43
C ARG A 400 6.20 -16.01 -1.53
N LEU A 401 7.04 -15.05 -1.13
CA LEU A 401 8.49 -15.16 -1.20
C LEU A 401 9.09 -16.03 -0.08
N LYS A 402 8.28 -16.50 0.89
CA LYS A 402 8.73 -17.21 2.10
C LYS A 402 9.69 -16.36 2.96
N LEU A 403 9.47 -15.05 2.99
CA LEU A 403 10.34 -14.07 3.66
C LEU A 403 9.67 -13.35 4.85
N TYR A 404 8.39 -13.59 5.14
CA TYR A 404 7.66 -12.85 6.18
C TYR A 404 8.35 -12.87 7.54
N ASN A 405 8.82 -14.05 7.98
CA ASN A 405 9.52 -14.21 9.26
C ASN A 405 10.83 -13.43 9.28
N SER A 406 11.65 -13.59 8.24
CA SER A 406 12.95 -12.91 8.14
C SER A 406 12.81 -11.38 8.16
N ARG A 407 11.80 -10.83 7.46
CA ARG A 407 11.55 -9.38 7.43
C ARG A 407 11.01 -8.87 8.76
N THR A 408 10.11 -9.61 9.40
CA THR A 408 9.61 -9.26 10.73
C THR A 408 10.75 -9.27 11.75
N LYS A 409 11.66 -10.24 11.66
CA LYS A 409 12.84 -10.33 12.54
C LYS A 409 13.81 -9.17 12.33
N ARG A 410 14.08 -8.79 11.08
CA ARG A 410 15.10 -7.79 10.72
C ARG A 410 14.62 -6.35 10.86
N PHE A 411 13.35 -6.08 10.56
CA PHE A 411 12.82 -4.72 10.43
C PHE A 411 11.60 -4.42 11.32
N GLY A 412 11.04 -5.44 11.98
CA GLY A 412 9.92 -5.29 12.89
C GLY A 412 10.32 -4.56 14.18
N TYR A 413 9.31 -4.10 14.93
CA TYR A 413 9.51 -3.56 16.27
C TYR A 413 10.09 -4.65 17.20
N PRO A 414 11.00 -4.34 18.15
CA PRO A 414 11.71 -5.34 18.94
C PRO A 414 10.81 -6.40 19.61
N LEU A 415 9.66 -6.01 20.16
CA LEU A 415 8.71 -6.97 20.75
C LEU A 415 8.16 -7.95 19.70
N SER A 416 7.76 -7.46 18.53
CA SER A 416 7.29 -8.31 17.43
C SER A 416 8.42 -9.19 16.87
N ALA A 417 9.63 -8.64 16.75
CA ALA A 417 10.79 -9.42 16.31
C ALA A 417 11.17 -10.52 17.30
N SER A 418 10.96 -10.32 18.61
CA SER A 418 11.28 -11.34 19.63
C SER A 418 10.36 -12.56 19.58
N THR A 419 9.13 -12.44 19.05
CA THR A 419 8.18 -13.56 18.98
C THR A 419 8.35 -14.45 17.75
N ILE A 420 9.22 -14.05 16.81
CA ILE A 420 9.45 -14.76 15.54
C ILE A 420 10.75 -15.55 15.58
N ASP A 421 10.65 -16.84 15.27
CA ASP A 421 11.79 -17.68 14.90
C ASP A 421 11.99 -17.67 13.39
N ALA A 422 13.04 -16.96 12.95
CA ALA A 422 13.36 -16.80 11.53
C ALA A 422 13.98 -18.05 10.89
N SER A 423 14.34 -19.08 11.67
CA SER A 423 14.83 -20.36 11.15
C SER A 423 13.72 -21.28 10.63
N THR A 424 12.47 -20.95 10.96
CA THR A 424 11.28 -21.70 10.53
C THR A 424 10.40 -20.88 9.60
N LEU A 425 9.46 -21.54 8.92
CA LEU A 425 8.39 -20.89 8.16
C LEU A 425 7.05 -20.88 8.90
N ARG A 426 7.03 -21.15 10.21
CA ARG A 426 5.79 -21.29 11.00
C ARG A 426 4.84 -20.11 10.83
N ASN A 427 5.33 -18.89 11.02
CA ASN A 427 4.55 -17.66 10.88
C ASN A 427 4.50 -17.12 9.44
N ASN A 428 5.10 -17.81 8.47
CA ASN A 428 4.98 -17.43 7.06
C ASN A 428 3.61 -17.81 6.48
N LEU A 429 2.86 -18.66 7.18
CA LEU A 429 1.45 -18.94 6.88
C LEU A 429 0.58 -18.57 8.08
N PHE A 430 -0.65 -18.19 7.76
CA PHE A 430 -1.70 -18.02 8.75
C PHE A 430 -2.19 -19.39 9.20
N PRO A 431 -2.61 -19.54 10.46
CA PRO A 431 -3.30 -20.75 10.88
C PRO A 431 -4.60 -20.88 10.09
N ILE A 432 -4.92 -22.11 9.70
CA ILE A 432 -6.27 -22.47 9.30
C ILE A 432 -7.19 -22.16 10.49
N PRO A 433 -8.26 -21.37 10.31
CA PRO A 433 -9.18 -21.08 11.41
C PRO A 433 -9.73 -22.36 12.03
N GLN A 434 -9.68 -22.48 13.36
CA GLN A 434 -10.09 -23.69 14.06
C GLN A 434 -11.54 -24.07 13.74
N SER A 435 -12.43 -23.08 13.61
CA SER A 435 -13.83 -23.29 13.23
C SER A 435 -13.99 -23.92 11.84
N VAL A 436 -13.06 -23.72 10.91
CA VAL A 436 -13.08 -24.34 9.58
C VAL A 436 -12.66 -25.82 9.67
N ILE A 437 -11.66 -26.13 10.51
CA ILE A 437 -11.23 -27.51 10.78
C ILE A 437 -12.38 -28.29 11.44
N ASP A 438 -12.97 -27.71 12.48
CA ASP A 438 -14.04 -28.36 13.26
C ASP A 438 -15.30 -28.60 12.41
N ALA A 439 -15.61 -27.67 11.50
CA ALA A 439 -16.73 -27.84 10.56
C ALA A 439 -16.47 -28.93 9.51
N ASN A 440 -15.21 -29.25 9.20
CA ASN A 440 -14.83 -30.24 8.18
C ASN A 440 -14.60 -31.64 8.78
N TYR A 441 -15.57 -32.17 9.52
CA TYR A 441 -15.37 -33.41 10.29
C TYR A 441 -15.49 -34.71 9.47
N LEU A 442 -15.96 -34.66 8.21
CA LEU A 442 -16.08 -35.87 7.37
C LEU A 442 -14.76 -36.29 6.72
N LYS A 443 -13.73 -35.42 6.75
CA LYS A 443 -12.40 -35.72 6.20
C LYS A 443 -11.33 -34.95 6.96
N LEU A 444 -10.15 -35.54 7.12
CA LEU A 444 -9.03 -34.87 7.78
C LEU A 444 -8.70 -33.52 7.09
N PHE A 445 -8.75 -32.45 7.88
CA PHE A 445 -8.38 -31.10 7.45
C PHE A 445 -7.20 -30.60 8.30
N PRO A 446 -5.95 -30.85 7.89
CA PRO A 446 -4.79 -30.59 8.72
C PRO A 446 -4.52 -29.09 8.90
N GLN A 447 -3.99 -28.72 10.06
CA GLN A 447 -3.39 -27.41 10.30
C GLN A 447 -2.10 -27.24 9.48
N ASN A 448 -1.64 -25.99 9.32
CA ASN A 448 -0.34 -25.64 8.73
C ASN A 448 0.86 -26.03 9.59
#